data_AF-A0A938BKF4-F1
#
_entry.id   AF-A0A938BKF4-F1
#
_cell.length_a   1.000
_cell.length_b   1.000
_cell.length_c   1.000
_cell.angle_alpha   90.00
_cell.angle_beta   90.00
_cell.angle_gamma   90.00
#
_symmetry.space_group_name_H-M   'P 1'
#
loop_
_entity.id
_entity.type
_entity.pdbx_description
1 polymer ?
#
loop_
_entity_poly.entity_id
_entity_poly.type
_entity_poly.pdbx_seq_one_letter_code
_entity_poly.pdbx_strand_id
1 'polypeptide(L)' 'MSIEPIAFDLSVAVEEVAELQATRAEEKHLDIVVRFALDVPSRVIGDSGRIRQILMNLVSNAVKFTSRDIS' A
#
# COMPACT_ATOMS: atom_id res chain seq x y z
N MET A 1 14.57 6.57 -17.62
CA MET A 1 14.32 5.72 -16.43
C MET A 1 14.10 4.30 -16.92
N SER A 2 15.00 3.37 -16.59
CA SER A 2 14.77 1.94 -16.77
C SER A 2 13.92 1.38 -15.61
N ILE A 3 13.32 0.21 -15.82
CA ILE A 3 12.78 -0.62 -14.75
C ILE A 3 13.92 -1.48 -14.23
N GLU A 4 14.03 -1.63 -12.91
CA GLU A 4 14.95 -2.57 -12.29
C GLU A 4 14.21 -3.89 -12.00
N PRO A 5 14.46 -4.98 -12.75
CA PRO A 5 13.74 -6.23 -12.56
C PRO A 5 14.38 -7.05 -11.43
N ILE A 6 13.77 -7.01 -10.26
CA ILE A 6 14.16 -7.86 -9.12
C ILE A 6 13.00 -8.76 -8.69
N ALA A 7 13.32 -9.94 -8.16
CA ALA A 7 12.32 -10.77 -7.50
C ALA A 7 12.02 -10.21 -6.10
N PHE A 8 10.75 -9.99 -5.78
CA PHE A 8 10.33 -9.52 -4.46
C PHE A 8 8.95 -10.06 -4.10
N ASP A 9 8.59 -9.96 -2.82
CA ASP A 9 7.26 -10.29 -2.33
C ASP A 9 6.37 -9.03 -2.32
N LEU A 10 5.35 -9.04 -3.18
CA LEU A 10 4.37 -7.98 -3.32
C LEU A 10 3.50 -7.83 -2.07
N SER A 11 3.23 -8.90 -1.32
CA SER A 11 2.42 -8.80 -0.10
C SER A 11 3.15 -8.01 0.96
N VAL A 12 4.44 -8.30 1.14
CA VAL A 12 5.32 -7.56 2.05
C VAL A 12 5.37 -6.08 1.66
N ALA A 13 5.55 -5.76 0.38
CA ALA A 13 5.61 -4.37 -0.07
C ALA A 13 4.32 -3.58 0.19
N VAL A 14 3.15 -4.24 0.13
CA VAL A 14 1.86 -3.61 0.45
C VAL A 14 1.66 -3.48 1.96
N GLU A 15 2.04 -4.49 2.73
CA GLU A 15 1.98 -4.48 4.19
C GLU A 15 2.84 -3.35 4.77
N GLU A 16 4.10 -3.21 4.32
CA GLU A 16 4.99 -2.12 4.73
C GLU A 16 4.36 -0.74 4.47
N VAL A 17 3.71 -0.55 3.32
CA VAL A 17 3.04 0.71 3.00
C VAL A 17 1.81 0.95 3.88
N ALA A 18 1.04 -0.09 4.17
CA ALA A 18 -0.11 -0.01 5.07
C ALA A 18 0.32 0.35 6.50
N GLU A 19 1.38 -0.29 7.02
CA GLU A 19 1.96 0.01 8.34
C GLU A 19 2.44 1.46 8.43
N LEU A 20 3.14 1.95 7.41
CA LEU A 20 3.61 3.34 7.34
C LEU A 20 2.47 4.36 7.32
N GLN A 21 1.27 3.99 6.85
CA GLN A 21 0.09 4.87 6.83
C GLN A 21 -0.86 4.64 7.99
N ALA A 22 -0.68 3.58 8.79
CA ALA A 22 -1.59 3.19 9.87
C ALA A 22 -1.77 4.30 10.90
N THR A 23 -0.68 4.92 11.40
CA THR A 23 -0.76 6.02 12.38
C THR A 23 -1.55 7.22 11.86
N ARG A 24 -1.34 7.61 10.59
CA ARG A 24 -2.07 8.74 9.98
C ARG A 24 -3.54 8.43 9.76
N ALA A 25 -3.85 7.18 9.43
CA ALA A 25 -5.23 6.73 9.31
C ALA A 25 -5.92 6.74 10.68
N GLU A 26 -5.25 6.25 11.71
CA GLU A 26 -5.74 6.21 13.09
C GLU A 26 -6.03 7.62 13.66
N GLU A 27 -5.15 8.60 13.40
CA GLU A 27 -5.37 10.02 13.74
C GLU A 27 -6.66 10.59 13.11
N LYS A 28 -7.07 10.05 11.95
CA LYS A 28 -8.33 10.39 11.27
C LYS A 28 -9.46 9.40 11.58
N HIS A 29 -9.21 8.45 12.48
CA HIS A 29 -10.08 7.34 12.83
C HIS A 29 -10.52 6.49 11.62
N LEU A 30 -9.62 6.31 10.66
CA LEU A 30 -9.83 5.44 9.50
C LEU A 30 -9.13 4.10 9.73
N ASP A 31 -9.77 3.03 9.26
CA ASP A 31 -9.17 1.70 9.24
C ASP A 31 -8.53 1.44 7.88
N ILE A 32 -7.28 0.96 7.87
CA ILE A 32 -6.62 0.43 6.67
C ILE A 32 -6.75 -1.09 6.71
N VAL A 33 -7.39 -1.67 5.69
CA VAL A 33 -7.54 -3.12 5.54
C VAL A 33 -6.83 -3.58 4.28
N VAL A 34 -5.84 -4.46 4.44
CA VAL A 34 -5.14 -5.11 3.32
C VAL A 34 -5.81 -6.45 3.04
N ARG A 35 -6.09 -6.74 1.77
CA ARG A 35 -6.64 -8.03 1.32
C ARG A 35 -5.89 -8.51 0.09
N PHE A 36 -5.31 -9.69 0.18
CA PHE A 36 -4.69 -10.40 -0.94
C PHE A 36 -5.60 -11.52 -1.40
N ALA A 37 -5.91 -11.55 -2.69
CA ALA A 37 -6.66 -12.65 -3.29
C ALA A 37 -5.75 -13.87 -3.46
N LEU A 38 -6.29 -15.07 -3.25
CA LEU A 38 -5.53 -16.33 -3.26
C LEU A 38 -4.92 -16.67 -4.64
N ASP A 39 -5.47 -16.11 -5.70
CA ASP A 39 -5.02 -16.26 -7.09
C ASP A 39 -3.95 -15.23 -7.49
N VAL A 40 -3.63 -14.27 -6.62
CA VAL A 40 -2.57 -13.30 -6.87
C VAL A 40 -1.23 -13.88 -6.40
N PRO A 41 -0.22 -14.02 -7.28
CA PRO A 41 1.10 -14.46 -6.88
C PRO A 41 1.74 -13.41 -5.98
N SER A 42 2.20 -13.83 -4.78
CA SER A 42 2.91 -12.92 -3.87
C SER A 42 4.29 -12.57 -4.40
N ARG A 43 5.01 -13.54 -4.99
CA ARG A 43 6.32 -13.28 -5.60
C ARG A 43 6.21 -12.87 -7.06
N VAL A 44 6.77 -11.71 -7.38
CA VAL A 44 6.78 -11.14 -8.73
C VAL A 44 8.18 -10.63 -9.09
N ILE A 45 8.42 -10.40 -10.38
CA ILE A 45 9.64 -9.75 -10.88
C ILE A 45 9.28 -8.33 -11.32
N GLY A 46 9.94 -7.33 -10.76
CA GLY A 46 9.72 -5.92 -11.09
C GLY A 46 10.50 -4.96 -10.21
N ASP A 47 10.16 -3.67 -10.28
CA ASP A 47 10.80 -2.60 -9.52
C ASP A 47 10.04 -2.36 -8.20
N SER A 48 10.50 -3.00 -7.12
CA SER A 48 9.85 -2.92 -5.81
C SER A 48 9.80 -1.49 -5.26
N GLY A 49 10.83 -0.68 -5.53
CA GLY A 49 10.91 0.71 -5.09
C GLY A 49 9.84 1.57 -5.74
N ARG A 50 9.66 1.41 -7.05
CA ARG A 50 8.61 2.13 -7.79
C ARG A 50 7.21 1.68 -7.39
N ILE A 51 7.00 0.39 -7.13
CA ILE A 51 5.71 -0.10 -6.63
C ILE A 51 5.39 0.50 -5.26
N ARG A 52 6.34 0.48 -4.31
CA ARG A 52 6.15 1.14 -3.00
C ARG A 52 5.82 2.61 -3.16
N GLN A 53 6.50 3.33 -4.06
CA GLN A 53 6.21 4.75 -4.31
C GLN A 53 4.78 4.96 -4.83
N ILE A 54 4.32 4.14 -5.77
CA ILE A 54 2.95 4.21 -6.30
C ILE A 54 1.94 3.95 -5.17
N LEU A 55 2.13 2.88 -4.41
CA LEU A 55 1.25 2.51 -3.30
C LEU A 55 1.21 3.61 -2.23
N MET A 56 2.35 4.16 -1.84
CA MET A 56 2.43 5.28 -0.89
C MET A 56 1.61 6.48 -1.35
N ASN A 57 1.70 6.85 -2.63
CA ASN A 57 0.92 7.96 -3.19
C ASN A 57 -0.58 7.67 -3.14
N LEU A 58 -0.99 6.46 -3.52
CA LEU A 58 -2.41 6.09 -3.53
C LEU A 58 -3.00 6.03 -2.12
N VAL A 59 -2.33 5.33 -1.19
CA VAL A 59 -2.82 5.16 0.19
C VAL A 59 -2.78 6.48 0.95
N SER A 60 -1.73 7.28 0.81
CA SER A 60 -1.68 8.60 1.47
C SER A 60 -2.77 9.55 0.96
N ASN A 61 -3.09 9.52 -0.33
CA ASN A 61 -4.23 10.25 -0.87
C ASN A 61 -5.56 9.72 -0.32
N ALA A 62 -5.74 8.40 -0.24
CA ALA A 62 -6.94 7.81 0.35
C ALA A 62 -7.13 8.26 1.81
N VAL A 63 -6.09 8.18 2.64
CA VAL A 63 -6.11 8.66 4.03
C VAL A 63 -6.40 10.16 4.09
N LYS A 64 -5.76 10.98 3.24
CA LYS A 64 -5.95 12.43 3.22
C LYS A 64 -7.39 12.83 2.90
N PHE A 65 -8.00 12.22 1.88
CA PHE A 65 -9.28 12.66 1.32
C PHE A 65 -10.51 11.90 1.82
N THR A 66 -10.32 10.79 2.54
CA THR A 66 -11.44 10.12 3.21
C THR A 66 -11.76 10.85 4.52
N SER A 67 -13.01 11.26 4.68
CA SER A 67 -13.55 11.79 5.94
C SER A 67 -14.42 10.71 6.57
N ARG A 68 -14.44 10.61 7.90
CA ARG A 68 -15.45 9.78 8.57
C ARG A 68 -16.80 10.45 8.38
N ASP A 69 -17.72 9.78 7.69
CA ASP A 69 -19.15 10.10 7.82
C ASP A 69 -19.57 9.69 9.23
N ILE A 70 -19.71 10.68 10.10
CA ILE A 70 -20.36 10.52 11.40
C ILE A 70 -21.85 10.75 11.13
N SER A 71 -22.57 9.68 10.80
CA SER A 71 -24.05 9.64 10.84
C SER A 71 -24.51 9.06 12.17
#